data_AF-A0A2V7YQN4-F1
#
_entry.id   AF-A0A2V7YQN4-F1
#
_cell.length_a   1.000
_cell.length_b   1.000
_cell.length_c   1.000
_cell.angle_alpha   90.00
_cell.angle_beta   90.00
_cell.angle_gamma   90.00
#
_symmetry.space_group_name_H-M   'P 1'
#
loop_
_entity.id
_entity.type
_entity.pdbx_description
1 polymer ?
#
loop_
_entity_poly.entity_id
_entity_poly.type
_entity_poly.pdbx_seq_one_letter_code
_entity_poly.pdbx_strand_id
1 'polypeptide(L)' 'MRRGCWRKSANTKHLWDICRESKPAYLIQGAEDLQSTWFDGVNVVGVTAGSSTPDYVIDEVEERIATF' A
#
# COMPACT_ATOMS: atom_id res chain seq x y z
N MET A 1 11.32 -12.53 -16.33
CA MET A 1 10.85 -11.74 -15.15
C MET A 1 10.32 -10.39 -15.62
N ARG A 2 8.99 -10.20 -15.65
CA ARG A 2 8.39 -8.88 -15.89
C ARG A 2 8.15 -8.22 -14.53
N ARG A 3 8.92 -7.18 -14.21
CA ARG A 3 8.67 -6.33 -13.04
C ARG A 3 7.31 -5.64 -13.26
N GLY A 4 6.30 -6.04 -12.49
CA GLY A 4 4.94 -5.51 -12.58
C GLY A 4 4.94 -4.02 -12.23
N CYS A 5 4.65 -3.17 -13.21
CA CYS A 5 4.58 -1.73 -13.03
C CYS A 5 3.19 -1.36 -12.45
N TRP A 6 3.05 -1.47 -11.13
CA TRP A 6 1.84 -1.07 -10.37
C TRP A 6 1.36 0.35 -10.70
N ARG A 7 2.33 1.21 -11.06
CA ARG A 7 2.13 2.60 -11.47
C ARG A 7 1.31 2.77 -12.76
N LYS A 8 1.06 1.70 -13.53
CA LYS A 8 0.23 1.72 -14.76
C LYS A 8 -1.12 1.01 -14.63
N SER A 9 -1.47 0.45 -13.47
CA SER A 9 -2.80 -0.15 -13.28
C SER A 9 -3.84 0.96 -13.08
N ALA A 10 -4.69 1.15 -14.09
CA ALA A 10 -5.78 2.13 -14.03
C ALA A 10 -6.72 1.89 -12.84
N ASN A 11 -6.93 0.62 -12.47
CA ASN A 11 -7.79 0.23 -11.35
C ASN A 11 -7.19 0.62 -9.98
N THR A 12 -5.89 0.38 -9.80
CA THR A 12 -5.17 0.69 -8.55
C THR A 12 -5.08 2.21 -8.34
N LYS A 13 -4.89 2.98 -9.42
CA LYS A 13 -4.89 4.43 -9.36
C LYS A 13 -6.26 5.00 -9.02
N HIS A 14 -7.33 4.47 -9.61
CA HIS A 14 -8.69 4.92 -9.34
C HIS A 14 -9.11 4.68 -7.88
N LEU A 15 -8.78 3.51 -7.31
CA LEU A 15 -9.00 3.23 -5.89
C LEU A 15 -8.24 4.21 -4.98
N TRP A 16 -6.98 4.48 -5.30
CA TRP A 16 -6.18 5.44 -4.55
C TRP A 16 -6.74 6.86 -4.63
N ASP A 17 -7.18 7.30 -5.81
CA ASP A 17 -7.80 8.61 -6.04
C ASP A 17 -9.06 8.81 -5.17
N ILE A 18 -9.88 7.76 -4.97
CA ILE A 18 -11.07 7.81 -4.10
C ILE A 18 -10.66 7.84 -2.61
N CYS A 19 -9.72 6.99 -2.20
CA CYS A 19 -9.32 6.89 -0.79
C CYS A 19 -8.68 8.18 -0.27
N ARG A 20 -7.82 8.82 -1.09
CA ARG A 20 -7.09 10.04 -0.69
C ARG A 20 -8.00 11.23 -0.40
N GLU A 21 -9.23 11.24 -0.93
CA GLU A 21 -10.20 12.30 -0.65
C GLU A 21 -10.73 12.25 0.78
N SER A 22 -10.66 11.08 1.43
CA SER A 22 -11.17 10.87 2.79
C SER A 22 -10.06 10.74 3.84
N LYS A 23 -8.97 10.04 3.52
CA LYS A 23 -7.86 9.78 4.44
C LYS A 23 -6.52 9.74 3.68
N PRO A 24 -5.37 9.97 4.36
CA PRO A 24 -4.07 9.74 3.74
C PRO A 24 -3.99 8.35 3.13
N ALA A 25 -3.68 8.28 1.84
CA ALA A 25 -3.56 7.04 1.10
C ALA A 25 -2.24 7.06 0.32
N TYR A 26 -1.53 5.94 0.30
CA TYR A 26 -0.21 5.83 -0.31
C TYR A 26 -0.17 4.61 -1.23
N LEU A 27 0.47 4.76 -2.38
CA LEU A 27 0.76 3.66 -3.30
C LEU A 27 2.20 3.21 -3.07
N ILE A 28 2.36 1.96 -2.67
CA ILE A 28 3.65 1.30 -2.42
C ILE A 28 3.80 0.07 -3.31
N GLN A 29 5.03 -0.35 -3.59
CA GLN A 29 5.29 -1.62 -4.29
C GLN A 29 5.65 -2.76 -3.33
N GLY A 30 6.14 -2.43 -2.13
CA GLY A 30 6.43 -3.38 -1.07
C GLY A 30 6.71 -2.69 0.26
N ALA A 31 7.13 -3.47 1.25
CA ALA A 31 7.38 -3.01 2.61
C ALA A 31 8.48 -1.93 2.73
N GLU A 32 9.42 -1.90 1.77
CA GLU A 32 10.51 -0.93 1.74
C GLU A 32 10.07 0.51 1.42
N ASP A 33 8.93 0.68 0.74
CA ASP A 33 8.38 2.01 0.42
C ASP A 33 7.65 2.66 1.61
N LEU A 34 7.42 1.92 2.71
CA LEU A 34 6.74 2.42 3.89
C LEU A 34 7.61 3.43 4.66
N GLN A 35 7.02 4.55 5.04
CA GLN A 35 7.67 5.55 5.89
C GLN A 35 7.06 5.57 7.29
N SER A 36 7.90 5.51 8.32
CA SER A 36 7.47 5.53 9.72
C SER A 36 6.63 6.75 10.08
N THR A 37 6.91 7.89 9.45
CA THR A 37 6.17 9.15 9.64
C THR A 37 4.70 9.07 9.22
N TRP A 38 4.30 8.09 8.40
CA TRP A 38 2.90 7.88 8.02
C TRP A 38 2.05 7.30 9.15
N PHE A 39 2.70 6.73 10.18
CA PHE A 39 2.04 6.04 11.27
C PHE A 39 2.00 6.87 12.57
N ASP A 40 2.61 8.07 12.58
CA ASP A 40 2.63 8.93 13.76
C ASP A 40 1.21 9.38 14.14
N GLY A 41 0.78 9.00 15.35
CA GLY A 41 -0.57 9.28 15.85
C GLY A 41 -1.70 8.50 15.17
N VAL A 42 -1.38 7.49 14.35
CA VAL A 42 -2.37 6.66 13.65
C VAL A 42 -2.62 5.37 14.41
N ASN A 43 -3.87 5.16 14.86
CA ASN A 43 -4.26 3.93 15.57
C ASN A 43 -4.80 2.82 14.66
N VAL A 44 -5.21 3.16 13.43
CA VAL A 44 -5.83 2.21 12.49
C VAL A 44 -5.30 2.46 11.09
N VAL A 45 -4.71 1.42 10.51
CA VAL A 45 -4.20 1.40 9.14
C VAL A 45 -5.01 0.40 8.32
N GLY A 46 -5.43 0.80 7.12
CA GLY A 46 -6.05 -0.09 6.15
C GLY A 46 -5.06 -0.45 5.05
N VAL A 47 -4.90 -1.75 4.78
CA VAL A 47 -4.08 -2.25 3.67
C VAL A 47 -5.01 -2.82 2.60
N THR A 48 -4.72 -2.52 1.33
CA THR A 48 -5.46 -3.05 0.19
C THR A 48 -4.51 -3.31 -0.97
N ALA A 49 -4.80 -4.32 -1.77
CA ALA A 49 -3.94 -4.76 -2.86
C ALA A 49 -4.78 -5.05 -4.11
N GLY A 50 -4.16 -4.89 -5.29
CA GLY A 50 -4.80 -5.26 -6.54
C GLY A 50 -4.80 -6.78 -6.74
N SER A 51 -5.72 -7.29 -7.57
CA SER A 51 -5.85 -8.73 -7.85
C SER A 51 -4.58 -9.40 -8.43
N SER A 52 -3.60 -8.63 -8.89
CA SER A 52 -2.33 -9.15 -9.41
C SER A 52 -1.20 -9.14 -8.37
N THR A 53 -1.49 -8.77 -7.12
CA THR A 53 -0.47 -8.63 -6.06
C THR A 53 -0.38 -9.98 -5.37
N PRO A 54 0.79 -10.64 -5.34
CA PRO A 54 0.94 -11.88 -4.60
C PRO A 54 0.72 -11.67 -3.10
N ASP A 55 0.12 -12.66 -2.43
CA ASP A 55 -0.16 -12.59 -0.98
C ASP A 55 1.09 -12.33 -0.15
N TYR A 56 2.24 -12.91 -0.51
CA TYR A 56 3.50 -12.69 0.23
C TYR A 56 3.93 -11.22 0.31
N VAL A 57 3.56 -10.39 -0.68
CA VAL A 57 3.87 -8.94 -0.65
C VAL A 57 2.98 -8.24 0.37
N ILE A 58 1.74 -8.72 0.52
CA ILE A 58 0.78 -8.20 1.49
C ILE A 58 1.26 -8.57 2.90
N ASP A 59 1.64 -9.83 3.10
CA ASP A 59 2.20 -10.34 4.37
C ASP A 59 3.41 -9.49 4.81
N GLU A 60 4.37 -9.26 3.91
CA GLU A 60 5.58 -8.48 4.21
C GLU A 60 5.25 -7.03 4.63
N VAL A 61 4.23 -6.43 4.00
CA VAL A 61 3.73 -5.09 4.34
C VAL A 61 3.06 -5.09 5.71
N GLU A 62 2.22 -6.08 6.01
CA GLU A 62 1.55 -6.20 7.31
C GLU A 62 2.57 -6.40 8.45
N GLU A 63 3.54 -7.29 8.26
CA GLU A 63 4.62 -7.50 9.22
C GLU A 63 5.42 -6.22 9.45
N ARG A 64 5.73 -5.47 8.38
CA ARG A 64 6.46 -4.21 8.50
C ARG A 64 5.65 -3.15 9.24
N ILE A 65 4.34 -3.05 9.00
CA ILE A 65 3.46 -2.12 9.70
C ILE A 65 3.45 -2.40 11.20
N ALA A 66 3.45 -3.67 11.62
CA ALA A 66 3.50 -4.05 13.03
C ALA A 66 4.79 -3.65 13.76
N THR A 67 5.82 -3.18 13.04
CA THR A 67 7.09 -2.71 13.63
C THR A 67 7.19 -1.19 13.81
N PHE A 68 6.19 -0.43 13.33
CA PHE A 68 6.11 1.02 13.51
C PHE A 68 5.28 1.39 14.74
#